data_AF-A0A7S1CVT7-F1
#
_entry.id   AF-A0A7S1CVT7-F1
#
_cell.length_a   1.000
_cell.length_b   1.000
_cell.length_c   1.000
_cell.angle_alpha   90.00
_cell.angle_beta   90.00
_cell.angle_gamma   90.00
#
_symmetry.space_group_name_H-M   'P 1'
#
loop_
_entity.id
_entity.type
_entity.pdbx_description
1 polymer ?
#
loop_
_entity_poly.entity_id
_entity_poly.type
_entity_poly.pdbx_seq_one_letter_code
_entity_poly.pdbx_strand_id
1 'polypeptide(L)'
;ITNDNNEGATHPHDVANVYFANPVLMGYVGDAMALCAAIGGVIFIVNTRGVRDRIDAVVFTFWNTFSGSFLVLFFLLATGQDVSFGNDPDIGLFGWMNWQYDRLVPEFVLVVVCTMVGTMGFYRAMEYFDNLVMATSCLAQPVVAIFLAYFVGVGNLPGWLGWIGNILVAGGTYAVIYTSDYRKRQGID
;
A
#
# COMPACT_ATOMS: atom_id res chain seq x y z
N ILE A 1 -2.95 3.93 -57.87
CA ILE A 1 -3.85 3.32 -56.85
C ILE A 1 -2.91 2.82 -55.77
N THR A 2 -2.62 3.68 -54.81
CA THR A 2 -1.55 3.49 -53.84
C THR A 2 -2.15 2.81 -52.60
N ASN A 3 -1.53 1.72 -52.17
CA ASN A 3 -1.74 1.09 -50.87
C ASN A 3 -1.28 2.06 -49.78
N ASP A 4 -2.11 2.28 -48.76
CA ASP A 4 -1.67 2.78 -47.45
C ASP A 4 -2.21 1.86 -46.37
N ASN A 5 -1.32 0.97 -45.91
CA ASN A 5 -1.35 0.44 -44.57
C ASN A 5 -1.12 1.61 -43.61
N ASN A 6 -2.00 1.83 -42.63
CA ASN A 6 -1.75 2.74 -41.51
C ASN A 6 -2.45 2.12 -40.30
N GLU A 7 -1.78 1.23 -39.58
CA GLU A 7 -0.91 1.55 -38.44
C GLU A 7 -1.65 2.26 -37.30
N GLY A 8 -1.82 1.49 -36.22
CA GLY A 8 -1.77 1.90 -34.83
C GLY A 8 -2.15 3.33 -34.47
N ALA A 9 -3.38 3.50 -33.99
CA ALA A 9 -3.69 4.54 -33.01
C ALA A 9 -4.70 3.98 -32.00
N THR A 10 -4.22 3.12 -31.09
CA THR A 10 -4.91 2.82 -29.83
C THR A 10 -4.93 4.10 -28.99
N HIS A 11 -5.97 4.91 -29.18
CA HIS A 11 -6.22 6.07 -28.32
C HIS A 11 -6.60 5.57 -26.91
N PRO A 12 -6.03 6.15 -25.83
CA PRO A 12 -6.36 5.78 -24.45
C PRO A 12 -7.84 6.01 -24.07
N HIS A 13 -8.60 6.71 -24.92
CA HIS A 13 -10.04 6.94 -24.73
C HIS A 13 -10.92 5.72 -25.08
N ASP A 14 -10.47 4.79 -25.93
CA ASP A 14 -11.28 3.63 -26.35
C ASP A 14 -11.24 2.48 -25.34
N VAL A 15 -10.13 2.29 -24.64
CA VAL A 15 -10.03 1.29 -23.56
C VAL A 15 -10.96 1.63 -22.40
N ALA A 16 -11.04 2.90 -22.00
CA ALA A 16 -11.96 3.36 -20.97
C ALA A 16 -13.42 3.04 -21.31
N ASN A 17 -13.82 3.21 -22.58
CA ASN A 17 -15.17 2.91 -23.05
C ASN A 17 -15.53 1.41 -22.99
N VAL A 18 -14.56 0.51 -23.19
CA VAL A 18 -14.76 -0.95 -23.03
C VAL A 18 -14.89 -1.33 -21.56
N TYR A 19 -14.15 -0.68 -20.67
CA TYR A 19 -14.23 -0.94 -19.24
C TYR A 19 -15.54 -0.42 -18.63
N PHE A 20 -16.04 0.76 -19.04
CA PHE A 20 -17.35 1.27 -18.61
C PHE A 20 -18.53 0.44 -19.17
N ALA A 21 -18.33 -0.32 -20.25
CA ALA A 21 -19.36 -1.15 -20.86
C ALA A 21 -19.62 -2.48 -20.14
N ASN A 22 -18.72 -2.96 -19.26
CA ASN A 22 -18.89 -4.23 -18.53
C ASN A 22 -18.42 -4.13 -17.06
N PRO A 23 -19.29 -3.70 -16.12
CA PRO A 23 -18.93 -3.56 -14.71
C PRO A 23 -18.50 -4.89 -14.06
N VAL A 24 -18.98 -6.03 -14.59
CA VAL A 24 -18.61 -7.37 -14.10
C VAL A 24 -17.16 -7.71 -14.45
N LEU A 25 -16.68 -7.30 -15.63
CA LEU A 25 -15.29 -7.54 -16.06
C LEU A 25 -14.30 -6.72 -15.21
N MET A 26 -14.65 -5.47 -14.88
CA MET A 26 -13.88 -4.64 -13.95
C MET A 26 -13.76 -5.31 -12.57
N GLY A 27 -14.85 -5.93 -12.09
CA GLY A 27 -14.85 -6.68 -10.84
C GLY A 27 -13.83 -7.83 -10.84
N TYR A 28 -13.85 -8.68 -11.85
CA TYR A 28 -12.93 -9.81 -11.94
C TYR A 28 -11.46 -9.40 -12.07
N VAL A 29 -11.16 -8.34 -12.84
CA VAL A 29 -9.79 -7.82 -12.95
C VAL A 29 -9.32 -7.23 -11.62
N GLY A 30 -10.19 -6.50 -10.92
CA GLY A 30 -9.92 -5.96 -9.59
C GLY A 30 -9.64 -7.07 -8.58
N ASP A 31 -10.46 -8.12 -8.54
CA ASP A 31 -10.29 -9.28 -7.66
C ASP A 31 -8.98 -10.01 -7.97
N ALA A 32 -8.65 -10.22 -9.26
CA ALA A 32 -7.39 -10.83 -9.67
C ALA A 32 -6.18 -9.98 -9.23
N MET A 33 -6.24 -8.66 -9.41
CA MET A 33 -5.18 -7.75 -8.96
C MET A 33 -5.05 -7.74 -7.44
N ALA A 34 -6.16 -7.80 -6.69
CA ALA A 34 -6.15 -7.90 -5.24
C ALA A 34 -5.50 -9.19 -4.76
N LEU A 35 -5.80 -10.33 -5.41
CA LEU A 35 -5.14 -11.61 -5.11
C LEU A 35 -3.63 -11.57 -5.42
N CYS A 36 -3.24 -11.01 -6.56
CA CYS A 36 -1.83 -10.83 -6.90
C CYS A 36 -1.11 -9.94 -5.87
N ALA A 37 -1.74 -8.84 -5.45
CA ALA A 37 -1.20 -7.96 -4.42
C ALA A 37 -1.06 -8.67 -3.06
N ALA A 38 -2.04 -9.50 -2.68
CA ALA A 38 -1.97 -10.29 -1.45
C ALA A 38 -0.82 -11.30 -1.47
N ILE A 39 -0.63 -12.02 -2.58
CA ILE A 39 0.50 -12.95 -2.76
C ILE A 39 1.82 -12.20 -2.68
N GLY A 40 1.94 -11.06 -3.37
CA GLY A 40 3.12 -10.21 -3.33
C GLY A 40 3.44 -9.71 -1.92
N GLY A 41 2.43 -9.27 -1.17
CA GLY A 41 2.58 -8.84 0.22
C GLY A 41 3.08 -9.95 1.15
N VAL A 42 2.56 -11.18 1.01
CA VAL A 42 3.02 -12.33 1.80
C VAL A 42 4.46 -12.69 1.46
N ILE A 43 4.80 -12.77 0.17
CA ILE A 43 6.18 -13.04 -0.29
C ILE A 43 7.13 -11.98 0.26
N PHE A 44 6.73 -10.71 0.22
CA PHE A 44 7.51 -9.60 0.76
C PHE A 44 7.76 -9.77 2.27
N ILE A 45 6.72 -10.05 3.07
CA ILE A 45 6.86 -10.23 4.52
C ILE A 45 7.78 -11.40 4.85
N VAL A 46 7.64 -12.54 4.15
CA VAL A 46 8.46 -13.74 4.39
C VAL A 46 9.93 -13.49 4.02
N ASN A 47 10.19 -12.91 2.85
CA ASN A 47 11.56 -12.62 2.40
C ASN A 47 12.21 -11.52 3.24
N THR A 48 11.45 -10.50 3.63
CA THR A 48 11.95 -9.39 4.45
C THR A 48 12.46 -9.89 5.80
N ARG A 49 11.73 -10.80 6.46
CA ARG A 49 12.20 -11.38 7.73
C ARG A 49 13.56 -12.07 7.57
N GLY A 50 13.77 -12.84 6.50
CA GLY A 50 15.06 -13.50 6.25
C GLY A 50 16.21 -12.56 5.92
N VAL A 51 15.94 -11.39 5.35
CA VAL A 51 16.96 -10.36 5.05
C VAL A 51 17.27 -9.50 6.28
N ARG A 52 16.27 -9.25 7.14
CA ARG A 52 16.38 -8.35 8.29
C ARG A 52 17.40 -8.81 9.32
N ASP A 53 17.64 -10.11 9.44
CA ASP A 53 18.67 -10.66 10.35
C ASP A 53 20.10 -10.20 10.02
N ARG A 54 20.33 -9.63 8.83
CA ARG A 54 21.66 -9.24 8.34
C ARG A 54 21.85 -7.75 8.12
N ILE A 55 20.79 -6.94 8.19
CA ILE A 55 20.80 -5.53 7.81
C ILE A 55 20.05 -4.72 8.89
N ASP A 56 20.59 -3.56 9.26
CA ASP A 56 19.90 -2.64 10.17
C ASP A 56 18.56 -2.19 9.55
N ALA A 57 17.53 -2.12 10.41
CA ALA A 57 16.18 -1.72 10.03
C ALA A 57 16.15 -0.35 9.34
N VAL A 58 17.00 0.59 9.75
CA VAL A 58 17.07 1.94 9.13
C VAL A 58 17.54 1.85 7.68
N VAL A 59 18.64 1.12 7.43
CA VAL A 59 19.22 0.96 6.10
C VAL A 59 18.27 0.20 5.19
N PHE A 60 17.65 -0.86 5.72
CA PHE A 60 16.64 -1.63 4.99
C PHE A 60 15.43 -0.77 4.60
N THR A 61 14.92 0.03 5.54
CA THR A 61 13.80 0.95 5.30
C THR A 61 14.13 1.97 4.22
N PHE A 62 15.32 2.59 4.30
CA PHE A 62 15.76 3.57 3.33
C PHE A 62 15.83 2.97 1.91
N TRP A 63 16.46 1.79 1.76
CA TRP A 63 16.58 1.13 0.47
C TRP A 63 15.23 0.66 -0.09
N ASN A 64 14.36 0.15 0.79
CA ASN A 64 13.00 -0.26 0.41
C ASN A 64 12.19 0.93 -0.11
N THR A 65 12.16 2.05 0.62
CA THR A 65 11.44 3.26 0.20
C THR A 65 12.05 3.86 -1.06
N PHE A 66 13.38 3.89 -1.17
CA PHE A 66 14.07 4.37 -2.37
C PHE A 66 13.69 3.52 -3.60
N SER A 67 13.79 2.20 -3.51
CA SER A 67 13.38 1.28 -4.57
C SER A 67 11.89 1.44 -4.93
N GLY A 68 11.02 1.59 -3.93
CA GLY A 68 9.60 1.87 -4.12
C GLY A 68 9.35 3.15 -4.92
N SER A 69 10.03 4.25 -4.59
CA SER A 69 9.95 5.50 -5.34
C SER A 69 10.39 5.35 -6.80
N PHE A 70 11.44 4.56 -7.09
CA PHE A 70 11.85 4.26 -8.46
C PHE A 70 10.83 3.41 -9.21
N LEU A 71 10.23 2.41 -8.57
CA LEU A 71 9.18 1.59 -9.17
C LEU A 71 7.94 2.43 -9.53
N VAL A 72 7.52 3.32 -8.62
CA VAL A 72 6.41 4.25 -8.89
C VAL A 72 6.75 5.19 -10.04
N LEU A 73 7.97 5.74 -10.07
CA LEU A 73 8.42 6.59 -11.17
C LEU A 73 8.43 5.83 -12.51
N PHE A 74 8.97 4.61 -12.52
CA PHE A 74 8.98 3.76 -13.71
C PHE A 74 7.55 3.45 -14.18
N PHE A 75 6.63 3.17 -13.26
CA PHE A 75 5.23 2.92 -13.57
C PHE A 75 4.54 4.15 -14.20
N LEU A 76 4.78 5.34 -13.65
CA LEU A 76 4.28 6.61 -14.21
C LEU A 76 4.78 6.84 -15.64
N LEU A 77 6.08 6.61 -15.88
CA LEU A 77 6.68 6.72 -17.21
C LEU A 77 6.13 5.67 -18.17
N ALA A 78 5.95 4.43 -17.72
CA ALA A 78 5.40 3.34 -18.54
C ALA A 78 3.92 3.55 -18.91
N THR A 79 3.17 4.26 -18.06
CA THR A 79 1.75 4.60 -18.31
C THR A 79 1.61 5.83 -19.22
N GLY A 80 2.72 6.48 -19.59
CA GLY A 80 2.74 7.62 -20.51
C GLY A 80 2.13 8.90 -19.92
N GLN A 81 2.16 9.05 -18.60
CA GLN A 81 1.69 10.27 -17.95
C GLN A 81 2.67 11.41 -18.20
N ASP A 82 2.18 12.64 -18.38
CA ASP A 82 3.00 13.83 -18.64
C ASP A 82 3.82 14.20 -17.39
N VAL A 83 5.03 13.64 -17.27
CA VAL A 83 5.95 13.95 -16.18
C VAL A 83 6.84 15.13 -16.60
N SER A 84 6.60 16.29 -15.99
CA SER A 84 7.47 17.46 -16.15
C SER A 84 8.53 17.49 -15.05
N PHE A 85 9.78 17.81 -15.40
CA PHE A 85 10.85 18.06 -14.44
C PHE A 85 10.75 19.48 -13.82
N GLY A 86 9.55 19.85 -13.35
CA GLY A 86 9.24 21.16 -12.76
C GLY A 86 8.67 21.09 -11.34
N ASN A 87 8.50 22.26 -10.72
CA ASN A 87 7.78 22.46 -9.44
C ASN A 87 6.27 22.68 -9.64
N ASP A 88 5.75 22.26 -10.79
CA ASP A 88 4.33 22.37 -11.08
C ASP A 88 3.55 21.41 -10.17
N PRO A 89 2.53 21.87 -9.41
CA PRO A 89 1.77 21.03 -8.48
C PRO A 89 1.07 19.83 -9.13
N ASP A 90 0.75 19.91 -10.42
CA ASP A 90 -0.15 18.93 -11.07
C ASP A 90 0.60 17.92 -11.96
N ILE A 91 1.77 18.32 -12.50
CA ILE A 91 2.54 17.53 -13.47
C ILE A 91 4.03 17.41 -13.11
N GLY A 92 4.48 18.12 -12.07
CA GLY A 92 5.88 18.25 -11.71
C GLY A 92 6.38 17.13 -10.80
N LEU A 93 7.53 16.52 -11.14
CA LEU A 93 8.23 15.58 -10.25
C LEU A 93 8.60 16.20 -8.89
N PHE A 94 8.76 17.53 -8.85
CA PHE A 94 9.03 18.32 -7.65
C PHE A 94 7.81 19.16 -7.22
N GLY A 95 6.59 18.82 -7.66
CA GLY A 95 5.37 19.54 -7.30
C GLY A 95 5.12 19.60 -5.79
N TRP A 96 5.63 18.62 -5.02
CA TRP A 96 5.61 18.61 -3.56
C TRP A 96 6.49 19.70 -2.91
N MET A 97 7.47 20.25 -3.65
CA MET A 97 8.36 21.32 -3.19
C MET A 97 7.76 22.73 -3.40
N ASN A 98 6.51 22.82 -3.85
CA ASN A 98 5.84 24.09 -4.07
C ASN A 98 5.39 24.73 -2.75
N TRP A 99 5.87 25.95 -2.50
CA TRP A 99 5.61 26.70 -1.26
C TRP A 99 4.19 27.29 -1.18
N GLN A 100 3.48 27.41 -2.31
CA GLN A 100 2.22 28.18 -2.37
C GLN A 100 1.00 27.49 -1.76
N TYR A 101 1.09 26.23 -1.35
CA TYR A 101 -0.06 25.44 -0.89
C TYR A 101 0.09 24.83 0.50
N ASP A 102 1.11 25.21 1.28
CA ASP A 102 1.44 24.58 2.57
C ASP A 102 1.53 23.03 2.50
N ARG A 103 1.74 22.47 1.30
CA ARG A 103 1.80 21.02 1.06
C ARG A 103 3.10 20.40 1.56
N LEU A 104 4.17 21.19 1.60
CA LEU A 104 5.49 20.77 2.04
C LEU A 104 5.48 20.12 3.42
N VAL A 105 4.78 20.73 4.40
CA VAL A 105 4.80 20.23 5.78
C VAL A 105 4.01 18.93 5.94
N PRO A 106 2.74 18.82 5.48
CA PRO A 106 2.00 17.56 5.51
C PRO A 106 2.69 16.44 4.72
N GLU A 107 3.21 16.74 3.53
CA GLU A 107 3.93 15.77 2.69
C GLU A 107 5.18 15.26 3.41
N PHE A 108 5.98 16.17 3.98
CA PHE A 108 7.16 15.80 4.74
C PHE A 108 6.80 14.97 5.99
N VAL A 109 5.75 15.33 6.72
CA VAL A 109 5.29 14.57 7.89
C VAL A 109 4.80 13.18 7.48
N LEU A 110 4.05 13.05 6.38
CA LEU A 110 3.57 11.74 5.90
C LEU A 110 4.71 10.86 5.37
N VAL A 111 5.62 11.42 4.59
CA VAL A 111 6.71 10.64 4.00
C VAL A 111 7.81 10.35 5.01
N VAL A 112 8.28 11.34 5.76
CA VAL A 112 9.39 11.13 6.69
C VAL A 112 8.89 10.54 7.99
N VAL A 113 7.88 11.12 8.65
CA VAL A 113 7.45 10.59 9.96
C VAL A 113 6.60 9.35 9.78
N CYS A 114 5.50 9.42 9.03
CA CYS A 114 4.58 8.28 8.93
C CYS A 114 5.22 7.10 8.19
N THR A 115 5.89 7.34 7.06
CA THR A 115 6.50 6.23 6.30
C THR A 115 7.78 5.73 6.97
N MET A 116 8.79 6.57 7.25
CA MET A 116 10.05 6.02 7.81
C MET A 116 9.88 5.47 9.22
N VAL A 117 9.20 6.19 10.13
CA VAL A 117 9.02 5.68 11.51
C VAL A 117 8.05 4.50 11.52
N GLY A 118 6.98 4.55 10.73
CA GLY A 118 6.00 3.46 10.64
C GLY A 118 6.62 2.16 10.11
N THR A 119 7.31 2.23 8.97
CA THR A 119 7.97 1.06 8.37
C THR A 119 9.14 0.57 9.21
N MET A 120 9.93 1.45 9.82
CA MET A 120 10.99 1.06 10.75
C MET A 120 10.43 0.33 11.98
N GLY A 121 9.33 0.83 12.54
CA GLY A 121 8.61 0.15 13.63
C GLY A 121 8.11 -1.24 13.20
N PHE A 122 7.58 -1.34 11.99
CA PHE A 122 7.13 -2.60 11.41
C PHE A 122 8.28 -3.61 11.26
N TYR A 123 9.43 -3.21 10.70
CA TYR A 123 10.58 -4.11 10.56
C TYR A 123 11.21 -4.48 11.90
N ARG A 124 11.18 -3.57 12.89
CA ARG A 124 11.60 -3.88 14.26
C ARG A 124 10.70 -4.93 14.90
N ALA A 125 9.39 -4.83 14.71
CA ALA A 125 8.44 -5.81 15.22
C ALA A 125 8.64 -7.21 14.61
N MET A 126 9.11 -7.31 13.36
CA MET A 126 9.42 -8.60 12.71
C MET A 126 10.54 -9.42 13.38
N GLU A 127 11.41 -8.79 14.19
CA GLU A 127 12.40 -9.52 15.00
C GLU A 127 11.76 -10.23 16.20
N TYR A 128 10.66 -9.67 16.72
CA TYR A 128 10.04 -10.12 17.97
C TYR A 128 8.80 -10.98 17.76
N PHE A 129 8.10 -10.78 16.63
CA PHE A 129 6.81 -11.40 16.36
C PHE A 129 6.85 -12.21 15.07
N ASP A 130 6.04 -13.27 15.05
CA ASP A 130 5.89 -14.10 13.86
C ASP A 130 5.18 -13.36 12.72
N ASN A 131 5.49 -13.75 11.49
CA ASN A 131 4.84 -13.21 10.27
C ASN A 131 3.30 -13.27 10.35
N LEU A 132 2.76 -14.29 11.02
CA LEU A 132 1.33 -14.46 11.25
C LEU A 132 0.75 -13.32 12.13
N VAL A 133 1.44 -12.96 13.22
CA VAL A 133 1.03 -11.88 14.12
C VAL A 133 1.19 -10.53 13.45
N MET A 134 2.23 -10.36 12.62
CA MET A 134 2.40 -9.15 11.82
C MET A 134 1.26 -8.99 10.81
N ALA A 135 0.88 -10.05 10.09
CA ALA A 135 -0.23 -10.01 9.13
C ALA A 135 -1.58 -9.68 9.78
N THR A 136 -1.87 -10.22 10.97
CA THR A 136 -3.11 -9.87 11.68
C THR A 136 -3.12 -8.44 12.21
N SER A 137 -1.96 -7.91 12.62
CA SER A 137 -1.85 -6.49 13.00
C SER A 137 -2.19 -5.54 11.83
N CYS A 138 -1.78 -5.89 10.59
CA CYS A 138 -2.14 -5.12 9.40
C CYS A 138 -3.65 -5.13 9.11
N LEU A 139 -4.37 -6.21 9.48
CA LEU A 139 -5.83 -6.24 9.39
C LEU A 139 -6.48 -5.31 10.42
N ALA A 140 -5.88 -5.15 11.60
CA ALA A 140 -6.37 -4.26 12.66
C ALA A 140 -6.06 -2.77 12.43
N GLN A 141 -5.01 -2.43 11.68
CA GLN A 141 -4.63 -1.07 11.33
C GLN A 141 -5.79 -0.19 10.80
N PRO A 142 -6.59 -0.62 9.80
CA PRO A 142 -7.70 0.19 9.30
C PRO A 142 -8.77 0.46 10.37
N VAL A 143 -8.99 -0.47 11.30
CA VAL A 143 -9.93 -0.29 12.42
C VAL A 143 -9.48 0.89 13.29
N VAL A 144 -8.20 0.89 13.69
CA VAL A 144 -7.61 1.97 14.50
C VAL A 144 -7.63 3.31 13.73
N ALA A 145 -7.34 3.29 12.43
CA ALA A 145 -7.35 4.48 11.60
C ALA A 145 -8.74 5.14 11.54
N ILE A 146 -9.82 4.35 11.42
CA ILE A 146 -11.20 4.85 11.42
C ILE A 146 -11.54 5.51 12.77
N PHE A 147 -11.15 4.89 13.88
CA PHE A 147 -11.37 5.47 15.22
C PHE A 147 -10.64 6.81 15.38
N LEU A 148 -9.37 6.88 14.98
CA LEU A 148 -8.60 8.12 15.04
C LEU A 148 -9.20 9.20 14.13
N ALA A 149 -9.63 8.85 12.92
CA ALA A 149 -10.26 9.80 12.00
C ALA A 149 -11.56 10.40 12.59
N TYR A 150 -12.35 9.59 13.30
CA TYR A 150 -13.54 10.07 14.03
C TYR A 150 -13.16 11.03 15.16
N PHE A 151 -12.16 10.69 15.99
CA PHE A 151 -11.73 11.56 17.10
C PHE A 151 -11.14 12.89 16.63
N VAL A 152 -10.44 12.90 15.50
CA VAL A 152 -9.89 14.13 14.90
C VAL A 152 -10.97 14.93 14.15
N GLY A 153 -12.20 14.39 14.03
CA GLY A 153 -13.34 15.07 13.40
C GLY A 153 -13.29 15.07 11.87
N VAL A 154 -12.44 14.25 11.26
CA VAL A 154 -12.23 14.18 9.80
C VAL A 154 -12.99 13.01 9.15
N GLY A 155 -13.61 12.15 9.95
CA GLY A 155 -14.27 10.93 9.48
C GLY A 155 -15.61 10.65 10.16
N ASN A 156 -16.46 9.89 9.46
CA ASN A 156 -17.71 9.37 9.99
C ASN A 156 -17.52 7.94 10.52
N LEU A 157 -18.35 7.57 11.51
CA LEU A 157 -18.37 6.21 12.03
C LEU A 157 -18.79 5.21 10.92
N PRO A 158 -18.24 3.98 10.96
CA PRO A 158 -18.61 2.95 10.01
C PRO A 158 -20.12 2.66 10.10
N GLY A 159 -20.74 2.42 8.95
CA GLY A 159 -22.11 1.92 8.89
C GLY A 159 -22.22 0.51 9.47
N TRP A 160 -23.45 -0.03 9.52
CA TRP A 160 -23.71 -1.35 10.12
C TRP A 160 -22.82 -2.49 9.58
N LEU A 161 -22.58 -2.52 8.27
CA LEU A 161 -21.66 -3.50 7.66
C LEU A 161 -20.20 -3.31 8.11
N GLY A 162 -19.76 -2.06 8.34
CA GLY A 162 -18.42 -1.79 8.84
C GLY A 162 -18.24 -2.24 10.29
N TRP A 163 -19.27 -2.16 11.12
CA TRP A 163 -19.24 -2.73 12.47
C TRP A 163 -19.06 -4.25 12.47
N ILE A 164 -19.77 -4.96 11.58
CA ILE A 164 -19.60 -6.41 11.41
C ILE A 164 -18.17 -6.74 10.97
N GLY A 165 -17.64 -6.01 9.98
CA GLY A 165 -16.26 -6.16 9.52
C GLY A 165 -15.24 -5.95 10.64
N ASN A 166 -15.42 -4.89 11.44
CA ASN A 166 -14.53 -4.58 12.56
C ASN A 166 -14.54 -5.68 13.64
N ILE A 167 -15.71 -6.24 13.97
CA ILE A 167 -15.81 -7.37 14.91
C ILE A 167 -15.10 -8.60 14.36
N LEU A 168 -15.26 -8.88 13.07
CA LEU A 168 -14.61 -10.02 12.43
C LEU A 168 -13.09 -9.88 12.42
N VAL A 169 -12.58 -8.69 12.12
CA VAL A 169 -11.14 -8.38 12.20
C VAL A 169 -10.61 -8.51 13.63
N ALA A 170 -11.35 -7.98 14.62
CA ALA A 170 -10.97 -8.09 16.02
C ALA A 170 -10.93 -9.56 16.49
N GLY A 171 -11.94 -10.35 16.09
CA GLY A 171 -12.00 -11.79 16.36
C GLY A 171 -10.85 -12.57 15.71
N GLY A 172 -10.53 -12.28 14.45
CA GLY A 172 -9.42 -12.91 13.74
C GLY A 172 -8.06 -12.60 14.37
N THR A 173 -7.85 -11.35 14.80
CA THR A 173 -6.64 -10.93 15.51
C THR A 173 -6.51 -11.64 16.85
N TYR A 174 -7.60 -11.72 17.63
CA TYR A 174 -7.63 -12.41 18.92
C TYR A 174 -7.33 -13.91 18.79
N ALA A 175 -7.93 -14.59 17.81
CA ALA A 175 -7.70 -16.02 17.56
C ALA A 175 -6.22 -16.32 17.23
N VAL A 176 -5.59 -15.46 16.44
CA VAL A 176 -4.17 -15.61 16.09
C VAL A 176 -3.25 -15.40 17.29
N ILE A 177 -3.52 -14.41 18.14
CA ILE A 177 -2.72 -14.20 19.36
C ILE A 177 -2.86 -15.40 20.30
N TYR A 178 -4.09 -15.88 20.53
CA TYR A 178 -4.34 -17.03 21.39
C TYR A 178 -3.62 -18.30 20.92
N THR A 179 -3.64 -18.56 19.61
CA THR A 179 -2.95 -19.71 19.01
C THR A 179 -1.43 -19.56 19.06
N SER A 180 -0.89 -18.36 18.89
CA SER A 180 0.54 -18.08 19.03
C SER A 180 1.03 -18.32 20.47
N ASP A 181 0.29 -17.85 21.47
CA ASP A 181 0.60 -18.07 22.89
C ASP A 181 0.53 -19.56 23.26
N TYR A 182 -0.46 -20.28 22.72
CA TYR A 182 -0.59 -21.72 22.92
C TYR A 182 0.61 -22.49 22.33
N ARG A 183 1.04 -22.13 21.11
CA ARG A 183 2.20 -22.75 20.45
C ARG A 183 3.50 -22.52 21.24
N LYS A 184 3.71 -21.31 21.74
CA LYS A 184 4.87 -20.96 22.58
C LYS A 184 4.92 -21.74 23.89
N ARG A 185 3.76 -22.05 24.50
CA ARG A 185 3.69 -22.90 25.71
C ARG A 185 3.99 -24.38 25.46
N GLN A 186 3.85 -24.85 24.22
CA GLN A 186 4.13 -26.24 23.85
C GLN A 186 5.57 -26.49 23.38
N GLY A 187 6.41 -25.45 23.32
CA GLY A 187 7.82 -25.57 22.91
C GLY A 187 8.01 -25.94 21.43
N ILE A 188 7.03 -25.62 20.59
CA ILE A 188 7.07 -25.82 19.15
C ILE A 188 7.41 -24.45 18.54
N ASP A 189 8.68 -24.19 18.28
CA ASP A 189 9.15 -23.01 17.53
C ASP A 189 8.85 -23.17 16.03
#